data_AF-A0A7W7I5Z3-F1
#
_entry.id   AF-A0A7W7I5Z3-F1
#
_cell.length_a   1.000
_cell.length_b   1.000
_cell.length_c   1.000
_cell.angle_alpha   90.00
_cell.angle_beta   90.00
_cell.angle_gamma   90.00
#
_symmetry.space_group_name_H-M   'P 1'
#
loop_
_entity.id
_entity.type
_entity.pdbx_description
1 polymer ?
#
loop_
_entity_poly.entity_id
_entity_poly.type
_entity_poly.pdbx_seq_one_letter_code
_entity_poly.pdbx_strand_id
1 'polypeptide(L)'
;MTDHRERLPHLEHRGFDWPPGGVNPFDRSFPEAGRLYWAHERPSLLFPADQQPELTELDRAIPKGYTTLLLMERVAVVTLGERSRREWKHQALNRSVGPFQEYQLIVPPDGPKEKYLMVGAIWPFKWTHRDAVRLGQLTGRVVLVCRVLSYDNWH
;
A
#
# COMPACT_ATOMS: atom_id res chain seq x y z
N MET A 1 13.64 -34.53 -3.75
CA MET A 1 13.93 -33.31 -4.53
C MET A 1 12.62 -32.56 -4.65
N THR A 2 12.38 -31.65 -3.72
CA THR A 2 11.12 -30.92 -3.60
C THR A 2 11.13 -29.80 -4.63
N ASP A 3 10.32 -29.98 -5.66
CA ASP A 3 10.01 -28.96 -6.66
C ASP A 3 9.22 -27.84 -5.96
N HIS A 4 9.94 -26.93 -5.29
CA HIS A 4 9.40 -25.66 -4.82
C HIS A 4 9.12 -24.82 -6.06
N ARG A 5 8.02 -25.14 -6.76
CA ARG A 5 7.35 -24.16 -7.62
C ARG A 5 7.17 -22.92 -6.77
N GLU A 6 7.94 -21.89 -7.09
CA GLU A 6 7.65 -20.52 -6.72
C GLU A 6 6.16 -20.30 -6.98
N ARG A 7 5.34 -20.29 -5.93
CA ARG A 7 4.03 -19.65 -6.04
C ARG A 7 4.38 -18.19 -6.31
N LEU A 8 4.40 -17.78 -7.57
CA LEU A 8 4.44 -16.38 -7.96
C LEU A 8 3.08 -15.78 -7.59
N PRO A 9 2.93 -15.07 -6.45
CA PRO A 9 1.65 -14.58 -5.97
C PRO A 9 1.35 -13.19 -6.54
N HIS A 10 2.03 -12.76 -7.61
CA HIS A 10 1.93 -11.40 -8.17
C HIS A 10 0.66 -11.17 -9.01
N LEU A 11 -0.16 -12.21 -9.19
CA LEU A 11 -1.59 -12.12 -9.49
C LEU A 11 -2.29 -12.35 -8.13
N GLU A 12 -2.98 -11.43 -7.48
CA GLU A 12 -4.13 -10.66 -7.97
C GLU A 12 -4.34 -9.44 -7.05
N HIS A 13 -4.36 -8.22 -7.61
CA HIS A 13 -4.89 -7.03 -6.92
C HIS A 13 -6.38 -7.27 -6.61
N ARG A 14 -6.85 -7.11 -5.38
CA ARG A 14 -8.27 -7.27 -5.01
C ARG A 14 -8.86 -6.01 -4.40
N GLY A 15 -8.48 -4.87 -5.00
CA GLY A 15 -8.98 -3.56 -4.66
C GLY A 15 -9.72 -2.91 -5.82
N PHE A 16 -9.51 -1.61 -6.03
CA PHE A 16 -10.12 -0.87 -7.14
C PHE A 16 -9.19 -0.96 -8.35
N ASP A 17 -9.71 -1.46 -9.48
CA ASP A 17 -8.99 -1.58 -10.76
C ASP A 17 -8.90 -0.21 -11.46
N TRP A 18 -8.23 0.73 -10.79
CA TRP A 18 -8.10 2.11 -11.22
C TRP A 18 -6.80 2.72 -10.65
N PRO A 19 -6.09 3.61 -11.39
CA PRO A 19 -6.43 4.07 -12.73
C PRO A 19 -6.21 3.00 -13.80
N PRO A 20 -6.85 3.12 -14.98
CA PRO A 20 -6.57 2.23 -16.10
C PRO A 20 -5.09 2.25 -16.46
N GLY A 21 -4.48 1.06 -16.56
CA GLY A 21 -3.04 0.92 -16.80
C GLY A 21 -2.15 1.20 -15.57
N GLY A 22 -2.76 1.45 -14.40
CA GLY A 22 -2.05 1.56 -13.14
C GLY A 22 -1.36 0.25 -12.74
N VAL A 23 -0.40 0.36 -11.82
CA VAL A 23 0.44 -0.77 -11.42
C VAL A 23 -0.01 -1.34 -10.08
N ASN A 24 0.10 -2.66 -9.90
CA ASN A 24 -0.18 -3.29 -8.60
C ASN A 24 0.74 -2.67 -7.53
N PRO A 25 0.20 -2.17 -6.39
CA PRO A 25 1.02 -1.57 -5.32
C PRO A 25 2.15 -2.45 -4.78
N PHE A 26 1.97 -3.76 -4.84
CA PHE A 26 2.94 -4.75 -4.37
C PHE A 26 3.96 -5.16 -5.44
N ASP A 27 3.82 -4.66 -6.68
CA ASP A 27 4.75 -4.97 -7.76
C ASP A 27 6.09 -4.26 -7.54
N ARG A 28 7.13 -5.07 -7.35
CA ARG A 28 8.50 -4.62 -7.05
C ARG A 28 9.27 -4.23 -8.31
N SER A 29 8.80 -4.62 -9.49
CA SER A 29 9.41 -4.27 -10.76
C SER A 29 9.23 -2.78 -11.07
N PHE A 30 8.17 -2.16 -10.53
CA PHE A 30 7.93 -0.73 -10.66
C PHE A 30 8.97 0.09 -9.88
N PRO A 31 9.82 0.89 -10.55
CA PRO A 31 11.02 1.47 -9.93
C PRO A 31 10.77 2.76 -9.14
N GLU A 32 9.56 3.32 -9.24
CA GLU A 32 9.21 4.65 -8.74
C GLU A 32 8.33 4.60 -7.49
N ALA A 33 8.34 5.68 -6.70
CA ALA A 33 7.33 5.93 -5.68
C ALA A 33 6.03 6.30 -6.39
N GLY A 34 5.02 5.45 -6.26
CA GLY A 34 3.68 5.70 -6.78
C GLY A 34 2.73 6.06 -5.64
N ARG A 35 1.65 6.75 -5.97
CA ARG A 35 0.55 7.01 -5.05
C ARG A 35 -0.59 6.03 -5.28
N LEU A 36 -1.37 5.76 -4.26
CA LEU A 36 -2.60 5.00 -4.34
C LEU A 36 -3.65 5.61 -3.42
N TYR A 37 -4.91 5.30 -3.71
CA TYR A 37 -6.00 5.50 -2.77
C TYR A 37 -6.28 4.24 -1.98
N TRP A 38 -6.81 4.41 -0.77
CA TRP A 38 -7.34 3.33 0.04
C TRP A 38 -8.71 3.71 0.59
N ALA A 39 -9.68 2.84 0.37
CA ALA A 39 -11.03 2.97 0.89
C ALA A 39 -11.65 1.57 1.01
N HIS A 40 -12.62 1.39 1.89
CA HIS A 40 -13.31 0.10 2.05
C HIS A 40 -12.35 -1.10 2.23
N GLU A 41 -11.26 -0.88 2.98
CA GLU A 41 -10.22 -1.88 3.26
C GLU A 41 -9.51 -2.41 1.99
N ARG A 42 -9.45 -1.59 0.94
CA ARG A 42 -8.94 -1.97 -0.37
C ARG A 42 -8.09 -0.86 -1.01
N PRO A 43 -6.95 -1.20 -1.63
CA PRO A 43 -6.13 -0.23 -2.35
C PRO A 43 -6.65 0.00 -3.78
N SER A 44 -6.38 1.16 -4.36
CA SER A 44 -6.36 1.35 -5.82
C SER A 44 -5.05 0.82 -6.41
N LEU A 45 -4.93 0.84 -7.74
CA LEU A 45 -3.62 0.71 -8.41
C LEU A 45 -2.78 1.97 -8.16
N LEU A 46 -1.47 1.83 -8.38
CA LEU A 46 -0.52 2.94 -8.32
C LEU A 46 -0.71 3.90 -9.49
N PHE A 47 -0.52 5.18 -9.21
CA PHE A 47 -0.42 6.26 -10.18
C PHE A 47 0.78 7.18 -9.87
N PRO A 48 1.31 7.91 -10.87
CA PRO A 48 2.43 8.82 -10.69
C PRO A 48 2.18 9.90 -9.62
N ALA A 49 3.22 10.28 -8.88
CA ALA A 49 3.10 11.25 -7.79
C ALA A 49 2.83 12.69 -8.25
N ASP A 50 3.10 13.00 -9.51
CA ASP A 50 2.80 14.29 -10.16
C ASP A 50 1.38 14.35 -10.74
N GLN A 51 0.68 13.21 -10.83
CA GLN A 51 -0.71 13.16 -11.25
C GLN A 51 -1.64 13.36 -10.05
N GLN A 52 -2.50 14.37 -10.14
CA GLN A 52 -3.64 14.53 -9.24
C GLN A 52 -4.93 14.18 -10.00
N PRO A 53 -5.58 13.05 -9.66
CA PRO A 53 -6.82 12.64 -10.27
C PRO A 53 -7.96 13.62 -9.99
N GLU A 54 -8.80 13.85 -10.98
CA GLU A 54 -10.00 14.69 -10.82
C GLU A 54 -10.99 14.01 -9.87
N LEU A 55 -11.67 14.81 -9.04
CA LEU A 55 -12.63 14.26 -8.07
C LEU A 55 -13.75 13.45 -8.74
N THR A 56 -14.20 13.89 -9.92
CA THR A 56 -15.25 13.17 -10.68
C THR A 56 -14.78 11.82 -11.22
N GLU A 57 -13.48 11.62 -11.38
CA GLU A 57 -12.89 10.34 -11.76
C GLU A 57 -12.86 9.40 -10.55
N LEU A 58 -12.45 9.91 -9.39
CA LEU A 58 -12.44 9.19 -8.12
C LEU A 58 -13.84 8.73 -7.71
N ASP A 59 -14.85 9.59 -7.84
CA ASP A 59 -16.26 9.26 -7.54
C ASP A 59 -16.79 8.07 -8.35
N ARG A 60 -16.30 7.89 -9.60
CA ARG A 60 -16.68 6.76 -10.46
C ARG A 60 -15.88 5.50 -10.14
N ALA A 61 -14.61 5.66 -9.77
CA ALA A 61 -13.69 4.56 -9.55
C ALA A 61 -13.84 3.92 -8.17
N ILE A 62 -14.10 4.73 -7.13
CA ILE A 62 -14.10 4.32 -5.72
C ILE A 62 -15.47 4.65 -5.13
N PRO A 63 -16.32 3.65 -4.85
CA PRO A 63 -17.66 3.88 -4.31
C PRO A 63 -17.62 4.68 -3.01
N LYS A 64 -18.52 5.65 -2.88
CA LYS A 64 -18.78 6.34 -1.62
C LYS A 64 -19.53 5.44 -0.63
N GLY A 65 -19.45 5.76 0.65
CA GLY A 65 -20.12 5.05 1.74
C GLY A 65 -19.59 5.47 3.11
N TYR A 66 -19.92 4.75 4.18
CA TYR A 66 -19.39 5.07 5.51
C TYR A 66 -17.93 4.61 5.66
N THR A 67 -17.01 5.28 4.97
CA THR A 67 -15.58 4.98 4.93
C THR A 67 -14.72 6.25 4.87
N THR A 68 -13.42 6.09 5.02
CA THR A 68 -12.42 7.14 4.81
C THR A 68 -11.65 6.84 3.53
N LEU A 69 -11.48 7.85 2.68
CA LEU A 69 -10.59 7.80 1.54
C LEU A 69 -9.22 8.30 1.99
N LEU A 70 -8.21 7.44 1.94
CA LEU A 70 -6.82 7.80 2.21
C LEU A 70 -6.07 7.95 0.89
N LEU A 71 -5.34 9.05 0.73
CA LEU A 71 -4.29 9.14 -0.27
C LEU A 71 -2.98 8.74 0.37
N MET A 72 -2.29 7.76 -0.22
CA MET A 72 -1.05 7.23 0.31
C MET A 72 0.05 7.16 -0.74
N GLU A 73 1.29 7.30 -0.29
CA GLU A 73 2.49 7.11 -1.10
C GLU A 73 3.13 5.76 -0.77
N ARG A 74 3.47 4.97 -1.78
CA ARG A 74 4.24 3.74 -1.61
C ARG A 74 5.69 4.09 -1.31
N VAL A 75 6.18 3.69 -0.14
CA VAL A 75 7.56 3.99 0.32
C VAL A 75 8.49 2.77 0.36
N ALA A 76 7.95 1.55 0.48
CA ALA A 76 8.70 0.31 0.33
C ALA A 76 7.79 -0.90 0.06
N VAL A 77 8.37 -1.96 -0.50
CA VAL A 77 7.78 -3.30 -0.53
C VAL A 77 8.79 -4.26 0.09
N VAL A 78 8.38 -4.96 1.15
CA VAL A 78 9.21 -5.84 1.96
C VAL A 78 8.81 -7.29 1.71
N THR A 79 9.78 -8.12 1.34
CA THR A 79 9.64 -9.56 1.17
C THR A 79 10.61 -10.30 2.07
N LEU A 80 10.29 -11.54 2.45
CA LEU A 80 11.15 -12.37 3.27
C LEU A 80 12.52 -12.55 2.59
N GLY A 81 13.61 -12.29 3.32
CA GLY A 81 14.97 -12.59 2.86
C GLY A 81 15.63 -11.58 1.92
N GLU A 82 14.91 -10.54 1.49
CA GLU A 82 15.46 -9.54 0.57
C GLU A 82 15.48 -8.14 1.17
N ARG A 83 16.57 -7.40 0.95
CA ARG A 83 16.67 -5.99 1.35
C ARG A 83 15.67 -5.18 0.52
N SER A 84 14.91 -4.30 1.18
CA SER A 84 14.06 -3.32 0.50
C SER A 84 14.90 -2.49 -0.47
N ARG A 85 14.42 -2.34 -1.70
CA ARG A 85 15.26 -1.86 -2.82
C ARG A 85 15.45 -0.34 -2.84
N ARG A 86 14.71 0.43 -2.05
CA ARG A 86 14.83 1.89 -1.99
C ARG A 86 13.96 2.42 -0.86
N GLU A 87 14.54 3.18 0.06
CA GLU A 87 13.81 4.28 0.68
C GLU A 87 13.71 5.34 -0.41
N TRP A 88 12.54 5.49 -1.04
CA TRP A 88 12.35 6.59 -1.98
C TRP A 88 12.46 7.90 -1.18
N LYS A 89 13.38 8.78 -1.57
CA LYS A 89 13.67 10.02 -0.84
C LYS A 89 12.45 10.94 -0.92
N HIS A 90 11.82 11.22 0.21
CA HIS A 90 10.74 12.21 0.29
C HIS A 90 10.89 13.10 1.54
N GLN A 91 10.42 14.35 1.43
CA GLN A 91 10.49 15.32 2.50
C GLN A 91 9.60 14.88 3.68
N ALA A 92 10.22 14.76 4.85
CA ALA A 92 9.51 14.49 6.09
C ALA A 92 8.49 15.60 6.36
N LEU A 93 7.23 15.20 6.55
CA LEU A 93 6.18 16.01 7.14
C LEU A 93 6.13 15.51 8.58
N ASN A 94 6.66 16.28 9.52
CA ASN A 94 6.67 15.94 10.94
C ASN A 94 5.25 16.07 11.55
N ARG A 95 4.22 15.43 10.99
CA ARG A 95 2.84 15.51 11.50
C ARG A 95 2.04 14.25 11.20
N SER A 96 1.25 13.80 12.19
CA SER A 96 0.16 12.85 11.98
C SER A 96 -0.87 13.46 11.02
N VAL A 97 -1.29 12.69 10.02
CA VAL A 97 -2.37 13.09 9.11
C VAL A 97 -3.69 12.66 9.75
N GLY A 98 -4.22 13.50 10.65
CA GLY A 98 -5.46 13.20 11.39
C GLY A 98 -5.32 12.02 12.36
N PRO A 99 -6.30 11.08 12.42
CA PRO A 99 -6.27 9.95 13.36
C PRO A 99 -5.30 8.84 12.92
N PHE A 100 -4.66 8.96 11.77
CA PHE A 100 -3.78 7.94 11.22
C PHE A 100 -2.33 8.14 11.63
N GLN A 101 -1.65 7.03 11.94
CA GLN A 101 -0.19 7.00 11.98
C GLN A 101 0.36 7.37 10.60
N GLU A 102 1.51 8.05 10.58
CA GLU A 102 2.13 8.53 9.33
C GLU A 102 2.40 7.38 8.36
N TYR A 103 2.82 6.22 8.86
CA TYR A 103 3.05 5.03 8.06
C TYR A 103 1.97 3.98 8.31
N GLN A 104 1.64 3.24 7.25
CA GLN A 104 0.74 2.10 7.27
C GLN A 104 1.45 0.89 6.65
N LEU A 105 1.36 -0.25 7.33
CA LEU A 105 1.81 -1.54 6.84
C LEU A 105 0.59 -2.27 6.29
N ILE A 106 0.64 -2.64 5.02
CA ILE A 106 -0.46 -3.31 4.33
C ILE A 106 0.00 -4.70 3.93
N VAL A 107 -0.75 -5.71 4.36
CA VAL A 107 -0.57 -7.11 3.96
C VAL A 107 -1.72 -7.48 3.04
N PRO A 108 -1.48 -8.11 1.88
CA PRO A 108 -2.56 -8.55 1.00
C PRO A 108 -3.44 -9.61 1.70
N PRO A 109 -4.56 -10.07 1.14
CA PRO A 109 -5.30 -11.25 1.62
C PRO A 109 -4.61 -12.58 1.27
N ASP A 110 -4.64 -13.61 2.14
CA ASP A 110 -3.96 -14.91 1.89
C ASP A 110 -4.82 -15.90 1.09
N GLY A 111 -6.11 -15.57 0.94
CA GLY A 111 -7.06 -16.35 0.18
C GLY A 111 -8.26 -15.51 -0.26
N PRO A 112 -9.16 -16.10 -1.09
CA PRO A 112 -10.24 -15.37 -1.75
C PRO A 112 -11.32 -14.81 -0.81
N LYS A 113 -11.35 -15.26 0.46
CA LYS A 113 -12.31 -14.80 1.48
C LYS A 113 -11.66 -13.90 2.53
N GLU A 114 -10.36 -13.68 2.44
CA GLU A 114 -9.63 -12.85 3.38
C GLU A 114 -9.58 -11.39 2.92
N LYS A 115 -9.34 -10.49 3.86
CA LYS A 115 -9.23 -9.06 3.61
C LYS A 115 -7.77 -8.62 3.66
N TYR A 116 -7.51 -7.45 3.09
CA TYR A 116 -6.25 -6.77 3.39
C TYR A 116 -6.20 -6.44 4.88
N LEU A 117 -5.00 -6.55 5.46
CA LEU A 117 -4.72 -6.06 6.79
C LEU A 117 -3.95 -4.76 6.67
N MET A 118 -4.42 -3.70 7.33
CA MET A 118 -3.71 -2.43 7.46
C MET A 118 -3.40 -2.17 8.93
N VAL A 119 -2.12 -1.93 9.23
CA VAL A 119 -1.65 -1.66 10.60
C VAL A 119 -0.84 -0.37 10.62
N GLY A 120 -1.21 0.56 11.50
CA GLY A 120 -0.43 1.78 11.70
C GLY A 120 0.96 1.49 12.23
N ALA A 121 1.97 2.17 11.70
CA ALA A 121 3.36 2.01 12.09
C ALA A 121 3.99 3.34 12.54
N ILE A 122 4.94 3.20 13.45
CA ILE A 122 5.51 4.32 14.20
C ILE A 122 6.67 4.94 13.40
N TRP A 123 6.71 6.27 13.37
CA TRP A 123 7.84 7.07 12.91
C TRP A 123 9.05 6.90 13.86
N PRO A 124 10.31 6.94 13.39
CA PRO A 124 10.76 7.14 12.00
C PRO A 124 10.71 5.88 11.14
N PHE A 125 10.87 6.07 9.83
CA PHE A 125 10.82 5.00 8.82
C PHE A 125 11.67 3.77 9.20
N LYS A 126 12.86 3.96 9.82
CA LYS A 126 13.69 2.83 10.28
C LYS A 126 12.96 1.86 11.23
N TRP A 127 12.05 2.35 12.08
CA TRP A 127 11.23 1.50 12.95
C TRP A 127 10.09 0.86 12.17
N THR A 128 9.41 1.64 11.33
CA THR A 128 8.38 1.13 10.40
C THR A 128 8.93 -0.01 9.53
N HIS A 129 10.11 0.14 8.95
CA HIS A 129 10.75 -0.89 8.13
C HIS A 129 11.05 -2.16 8.95
N ARG A 130 11.57 -2.00 10.17
CA ARG A 130 11.79 -3.14 11.07
C ARG A 130 10.50 -3.88 11.38
N ASP A 131 9.41 -3.15 11.61
CA ASP A 131 8.11 -3.73 11.92
C ASP A 131 7.49 -4.40 10.69
N ALA A 132 7.68 -3.83 9.49
CA ALA A 132 7.32 -4.45 8.22
C ALA A 132 8.05 -5.79 7.98
N VAL A 133 9.36 -5.84 8.25
CA VAL A 133 10.15 -7.07 8.16
C VAL A 133 9.64 -8.13 9.14
N ARG A 134 9.38 -7.74 10.40
CA ARG A 134 8.82 -8.65 11.40
C ARG A 134 7.44 -9.16 11.00
N LEU A 135 6.57 -8.28 10.52
CA LEU A 135 5.24 -8.65 10.05
C LEU A 135 5.31 -9.62 8.86
N GLY A 136 6.21 -9.37 7.90
CA GLY A 136 6.46 -10.28 6.78
C GLY A 136 7.01 -11.64 7.23
N GLN A 137 7.88 -11.67 8.25
CA GLN A 137 8.38 -12.93 8.84
C GLN A 137 7.29 -13.71 9.56
N LEU A 138 6.46 -13.02 10.35
CA LEU A 138 5.37 -13.65 11.12
C LEU A 138 4.28 -14.21 10.21
N THR A 139 3.98 -13.50 9.13
CA THR A 139 2.91 -13.89 8.20
C THR A 139 3.42 -14.79 7.08
N GLY A 140 4.72 -14.75 6.76
CA GLY A 140 5.30 -15.36 5.57
C GLY A 140 4.95 -14.61 4.27
N ARG A 141 4.56 -13.34 4.36
CA ARG A 141 3.89 -12.59 3.26
C ARG A 141 4.61 -11.29 2.93
N VAL A 142 4.32 -10.78 1.74
CA VAL A 142 4.79 -9.45 1.32
C VAL A 142 4.09 -8.36 2.12
N VAL A 143 4.84 -7.32 2.50
CA VAL A 143 4.31 -6.15 3.21
C VAL A 143 4.57 -4.91 2.38
N LEU A 144 3.51 -4.20 2.03
CA LEU A 144 3.55 -2.87 1.45
C LEU A 144 3.67 -1.85 2.58
N VAL A 145 4.65 -0.96 2.48
CA VAL A 145 4.80 0.17 3.39
C VAL A 145 4.33 1.41 2.66
N CYS A 146 3.32 2.05 3.23
CA CYS A 146 2.73 3.26 2.72
C CYS A 146 2.89 4.40 3.72
N ARG A 147 2.95 5.62 3.20
CA ARG A 147 2.87 6.85 3.97
C ARG A 147 1.53 7.52 3.68
N VAL A 148 0.81 7.93 4.71
CA VAL A 148 -0.45 8.68 4.55
C VAL A 148 -0.12 10.11 4.17
N LEU A 149 -0.72 10.61 3.09
CA LEU A 149 -0.57 11.98 2.60
C LEU A 149 -1.76 12.85 2.99
N SER A 150 -2.98 12.33 2.81
CA SER A 150 -4.22 13.00 3.19
C SER A 150 -5.30 11.97 3.50
N TYR A 151 -6.39 12.44 4.11
CA TYR A 151 -7.61 11.66 4.29
C TYR A 151 -8.83 12.55 4.08
N ASP A 152 -9.91 11.96 3.60
CA ASP A 152 -11.21 12.60 3.45
C ASP A 152 -12.32 11.63 3.88
N ASN A 153 -13.39 12.16 4.47
CA ASN A 153 -14.61 11.38 4.71
C ASN A 153 -15.27 11.09 3.36
N TRP A 154 -15.47 9.82 3.02
CA TRP A 154 -15.85 9.39 1.67
C TRP A 154 -17.30 8.92 1.60
N HIS A 155 -18.23 9.81 1.95
CA HIS A 155 -19.67 9.57 2.05
C HIS A 155 -20.43 9.99 0.79
#